data_AF-A0A1J3I3U7-F1
#
_entry.id   AF-A0A1J3I3U7-F1
#
_cell.length_a   1.000
_cell.length_b   1.000
_cell.length_c   1.000
_cell.angle_alpha   90.00
_cell.angle_beta   90.00
_cell.angle_gamma   90.00
#
_symmetry.space_group_name_H-M   'P 1'
#
loop_
_entity.id
_entity.type
_entity.pdbx_description
1 polymer ?
#
loop_
_entity_poly.entity_id
_entity_poly.type
_entity_poly.pdbx_seq_one_letter_code
_entity_poly.pdbx_strand_id
1 'polypeptide(L)'
;EMKVMENWVAEFFLRHQQNPRVSGTSLFSALKPDDSVKLKITAVLRDISNSLIQGKVDEELLDLLEILERLLQEDKDSVIMGSHKSAYCWTAIECTLRFMLPMTASEGFFSDALERIWKKRIGESKERKSDLVTPELLKWESDLKMAFEEPELYQKIRESNIRYNAISHLNQLLKEQWALLGCSSLES
;
A
#
# COMPACT_ATOMS: atom_id res chain seq x y z
N GLU A 1 17.69 -3.90 -28.39
CA GLU A 1 16.65 -4.80 -28.93
C GLU A 1 16.32 -5.96 -27.98
N MET A 2 17.28 -6.81 -27.59
CA MET A 2 17.03 -7.94 -26.67
C MET A 2 16.40 -7.54 -25.32
N LYS A 3 16.90 -6.49 -24.67
CA LYS A 3 16.37 -5.97 -23.41
C LYS A 3 14.94 -5.42 -23.49
N VAL A 4 14.53 -4.95 -24.67
CA VAL A 4 13.16 -4.44 -24.88
C VAL A 4 12.17 -5.61 -24.93
N MET A 5 12.53 -6.69 -25.62
CA MET A 5 11.73 -7.92 -25.63
C MET A 5 11.65 -8.57 -24.25
N GLU A 6 12.75 -8.59 -23.48
CA GLU A 6 12.74 -9.09 -22.09
C GLU A 6 11.75 -8.31 -21.21
N ASN A 7 11.73 -6.97 -21.32
CA ASN A 7 10.77 -6.14 -20.60
C ASN A 7 9.32 -6.41 -20.99
N TRP A 8 9.04 -6.59 -22.28
CA TRP A 8 7.69 -6.89 -22.78
C TRP A 8 7.20 -8.26 -22.30
N VAL A 9 8.07 -9.26 -22.33
CA VAL A 9 7.76 -10.61 -21.82
C VAL A 9 7.50 -10.55 -20.31
N ALA A 10 8.35 -9.87 -19.54
CA ALA A 10 8.17 -9.70 -18.10
C ALA A 10 6.85 -8.96 -17.77
N GLU A 11 6.56 -7.86 -18.47
CA GLU A 11 5.31 -7.11 -18.35
C GLU A 11 4.08 -7.99 -18.62
N PHE A 12 4.13 -8.81 -19.68
CA PHE A 12 3.04 -9.73 -20.02
C PHE A 12 2.80 -10.73 -18.90
N PHE A 13 3.84 -11.39 -18.39
CA PHE A 13 3.69 -12.31 -17.26
C PHE A 13 3.14 -11.62 -16.03
N LEU A 14 3.66 -10.44 -15.68
CA LEU A 14 3.19 -9.68 -14.52
C LEU A 14 1.74 -9.23 -14.67
N ARG A 15 1.20 -9.05 -15.87
CA ARG A 15 -0.21 -8.69 -16.08
C ARG A 15 -1.13 -9.90 -16.06
N HIS A 16 -0.64 -11.07 -16.51
CA HIS A 16 -1.45 -12.29 -16.67
C HIS A 16 -1.32 -13.29 -15.53
N GLN A 17 -0.37 -13.10 -14.62
CA GLN A 17 -0.18 -14.03 -13.51
C GLN A 17 -1.36 -13.96 -12.53
N GLN A 18 -2.24 -14.96 -12.59
CA GLN A 18 -3.39 -15.11 -11.68
C GLN A 18 -3.12 -16.06 -10.51
N ASN A 19 -1.94 -16.70 -10.44
CA ASN A 19 -1.63 -17.69 -9.41
C ASN A 19 -0.86 -17.05 -8.24
N PRO A 20 -1.50 -16.80 -7.09
CA PRO A 20 -0.88 -16.17 -5.91
C PRO A 20 0.09 -17.11 -5.16
N ARG A 21 0.10 -18.41 -5.49
CA ARG A 21 0.94 -19.43 -4.84
C ARG A 21 2.40 -19.40 -5.33
N VAL A 22 2.71 -18.59 -6.34
CA VAL A 22 3.98 -18.67 -7.08
C VAL A 22 5.07 -17.74 -6.54
N SER A 23 4.80 -16.82 -5.60
CA SER A 23 5.90 -16.01 -5.06
C SER A 23 5.82 -15.77 -3.56
N GLY A 24 6.80 -16.35 -2.85
CA GLY A 24 7.20 -15.91 -1.51
C GLY A 24 8.16 -14.71 -1.53
N THR A 25 8.54 -14.24 -2.72
CA THR A 25 9.49 -13.14 -2.96
C THR A 25 8.81 -12.02 -3.74
N SER A 26 9.00 -10.76 -3.32
CA SER A 26 8.50 -9.57 -4.04
C SER A 26 9.03 -9.57 -5.48
N LEU A 27 8.12 -9.49 -6.47
CA LEU A 27 8.48 -9.43 -7.88
C LEU A 27 9.23 -8.13 -8.20
N PHE A 28 8.90 -7.04 -7.51
CA PHE A 28 9.64 -5.79 -7.62
C PHE A 28 11.12 -5.95 -7.24
N SER A 29 11.43 -6.76 -6.22
CA SER A 29 12.82 -7.01 -5.79
C SER A 29 13.67 -7.76 -6.82
N ALA A 30 13.03 -8.47 -7.77
CA ALA A 30 13.71 -9.20 -8.84
C ALA A 30 14.08 -8.30 -10.05
N LEU A 31 13.57 -7.07 -10.10
CA LEU A 31 13.84 -6.14 -11.19
C LEU A 31 15.19 -5.47 -11.06
N LYS A 32 15.79 -5.13 -12.20
CA LYS A 32 17.07 -4.41 -12.28
C LYS A 32 16.85 -2.89 -12.14
N PRO A 33 17.88 -2.15 -11.69
CA PRO A 33 17.79 -0.69 -11.58
C PRO A 33 17.46 0.01 -12.91
N ASP A 34 17.91 -0.55 -14.02
CA ASP A 34 17.77 -0.03 -15.38
C ASP A 34 16.53 -0.53 -16.13
N ASP A 35 15.62 -1.23 -15.43
CA ASP A 35 14.31 -1.60 -15.96
C ASP A 35 13.37 -0.39 -16.03
N SER A 36 12.40 -0.44 -16.95
CA SER A 36 11.49 0.68 -17.19
C SER A 36 10.62 0.96 -15.96
N VAL A 37 10.30 2.24 -15.73
CA VAL A 37 9.44 2.66 -14.62
C VAL A 37 8.06 1.99 -14.71
N LYS A 38 7.50 1.86 -15.92
CA LYS A 38 6.24 1.13 -16.15
C LYS A 38 6.32 -0.35 -15.75
N LEU A 39 7.43 -1.02 -16.01
CA LEU A 39 7.63 -2.41 -15.59
C LEU A 39 7.71 -2.52 -14.06
N LYS A 40 8.40 -1.57 -13.42
CA LYS A 40 8.49 -1.47 -11.95
C LYS A 40 7.12 -1.22 -11.31
N ILE A 41 6.33 -0.29 -11.85
CA ILE A 41 4.94 -0.05 -11.42
C ILE A 41 4.12 -1.33 -11.55
N THR A 42 4.19 -1.99 -12.71
CA THR A 42 3.50 -3.26 -12.98
C THR A 42 3.85 -4.33 -11.95
N ALA A 43 5.13 -4.45 -11.57
CA ALA A 43 5.58 -5.41 -10.56
C ALA A 43 5.03 -5.08 -9.16
N VAL A 44 5.07 -3.81 -8.74
CA VAL A 44 4.52 -3.37 -7.44
C VAL A 44 3.01 -3.62 -7.37
N LEU A 45 2.25 -3.30 -8.42
CA LEU A 45 0.81 -3.57 -8.48
C LEU A 45 0.51 -5.07 -8.42
N ARG A 46 1.38 -5.90 -9.00
CA ARG A 46 1.27 -7.36 -8.88
C ARG A 46 1.56 -7.83 -7.46
N ASP A 47 2.58 -7.30 -6.80
CA ASP A 47 2.90 -7.64 -5.40
C ASP A 47 1.76 -7.23 -4.44
N ILE A 48 1.14 -6.07 -4.66
CA ILE A 48 -0.06 -5.65 -3.92
C ILE A 48 -1.23 -6.62 -4.19
N SER A 49 -1.50 -6.95 -5.46
CA SER A 49 -2.54 -7.93 -5.83
C SER A 49 -2.32 -9.28 -5.16
N ASN A 50 -1.09 -9.79 -5.16
CA ASN A 50 -0.73 -11.07 -4.55
C ASN A 50 -0.95 -11.03 -3.03
N SER A 51 -0.57 -9.93 -2.37
CA SER A 51 -0.79 -9.73 -0.93
C SER A 51 -2.29 -9.78 -0.59
N LEU A 52 -3.13 -9.08 -1.36
CA LEU A 52 -4.59 -9.11 -1.17
C LEU A 52 -5.19 -10.50 -1.37
N ILE A 53 -4.77 -11.24 -2.39
CA ILE A 53 -5.26 -12.60 -2.64
C ILE A 53 -4.86 -13.53 -1.48
N GLN A 54 -3.69 -13.32 -0.87
CA GLN A 54 -3.26 -14.04 0.34
C GLN A 54 -3.97 -13.55 1.61
N GLY A 55 -4.84 -12.52 1.53
CA GLY A 55 -5.49 -11.90 2.68
C GLY A 55 -4.53 -11.11 3.56
N LYS A 56 -3.36 -10.72 3.04
CA LYS A 56 -2.38 -9.90 3.75
C LYS A 56 -2.67 -8.43 3.51
N VAL A 57 -2.91 -7.73 4.60
CA VAL A 57 -2.86 -6.28 4.69
C VAL A 57 -1.93 -6.07 5.87
N ASP A 58 -0.72 -5.58 5.68
CA ASP A 58 0.32 -5.43 6.69
C ASP A 58 1.29 -4.30 6.31
N GLU A 59 2.32 -4.11 7.14
CA GLU A 59 3.26 -3.01 6.97
C GLU A 59 4.14 -3.14 5.73
N GLU A 60 4.28 -4.34 5.15
CA GLU A 60 4.94 -4.56 3.84
C GLU A 60 4.08 -3.96 2.73
N LEU A 61 2.76 -4.02 2.87
CA LEU A 61 1.85 -3.40 1.92
C LEU A 61 1.95 -1.86 1.94
N LEU A 62 2.24 -1.25 3.10
CA LEU A 62 2.58 0.17 3.17
C LEU A 62 3.88 0.49 2.43
N ASP A 63 4.91 -0.37 2.55
CA ASP A 63 6.16 -0.20 1.80
C ASP A 63 5.90 -0.23 0.28
N LEU A 64 5.06 -1.15 -0.18
CA LEU A 64 4.65 -1.23 -1.59
C LEU A 64 3.92 0.04 -2.06
N LEU A 65 3.03 0.60 -1.24
CA LEU A 65 2.32 1.84 -1.55
C LEU A 65 3.24 3.06 -1.61
N GLU A 66 4.26 3.14 -0.75
CA GLU A 66 5.28 4.20 -0.75
C GLU A 66 6.28 4.04 -1.90
N ILE A 67 6.61 2.80 -2.30
CA ILE A 67 7.37 2.53 -3.52
C ILE A 67 6.55 2.96 -4.75
N LEU A 68 5.26 2.60 -4.79
CA LEU A 68 4.38 2.98 -5.89
C LEU A 68 4.30 4.51 -6.04
N GLU A 69 4.25 5.26 -4.94
CA GLU A 69 4.21 6.73 -4.98
C GLU A 69 5.45 7.28 -5.71
N ARG A 70 6.64 6.83 -5.30
CA ARG A 70 7.91 7.26 -5.90
C ARG A 70 7.97 6.93 -7.38
N LEU A 71 7.54 5.73 -7.78
CA LEU A 71 7.52 5.32 -9.18
C LEU A 71 6.53 6.14 -10.02
N LEU A 72 5.35 6.47 -9.47
CA LEU A 72 4.38 7.32 -10.15
C LEU A 72 4.87 8.77 -10.28
N GLN A 73 5.67 9.27 -9.33
CA GLN A 73 6.30 10.59 -9.43
C GLN A 73 7.46 10.62 -10.44
N GLU A 74 8.16 9.49 -10.63
CA GLU A 74 9.20 9.33 -11.64
C GLU A 74 8.62 9.26 -13.07
N ASP A 75 7.42 8.70 -13.23
CA ASP A 75 6.73 8.61 -14.51
C ASP A 75 5.98 9.90 -14.85
N LYS A 76 6.46 10.63 -15.86
CA LYS A 76 5.94 11.97 -16.22
C LYS A 76 4.47 11.99 -16.64
N ASP A 77 3.96 10.85 -17.11
CA ASP A 77 2.58 10.72 -17.58
C ASP A 77 1.63 10.24 -16.46
N SER A 78 2.17 9.92 -15.28
CA SER A 78 1.42 9.38 -14.15
C SER A 78 1.04 10.46 -13.14
N VAL A 79 -0.09 10.24 -12.45
CA VAL A 79 -0.59 11.11 -11.38
C VAL A 79 -1.00 10.27 -10.19
N ILE A 80 -0.68 10.74 -8.98
CA ILE A 80 -1.13 10.11 -7.73
C ILE A 80 -2.62 10.39 -7.55
N MET A 81 -3.43 9.36 -7.80
CA MET A 81 -4.89 9.41 -7.69
C MET A 81 -5.36 9.37 -6.23
N GLY A 82 -6.60 9.83 -5.99
CA GLY A 82 -7.23 9.77 -4.68
C GLY A 82 -7.31 8.35 -4.11
N SER A 83 -7.48 7.34 -4.97
CA SER A 83 -7.51 5.92 -4.56
C SER A 83 -6.22 5.46 -3.89
N HIS A 84 -5.05 5.95 -4.34
CA HIS A 84 -3.76 5.64 -3.74
C HIS A 84 -3.64 6.23 -2.35
N LYS A 85 -4.03 7.50 -2.22
CA LYS A 85 -4.04 8.21 -0.94
C LYS A 85 -4.96 7.54 0.08
N SER A 86 -6.17 7.18 -0.34
CA SER A 86 -7.11 6.43 0.51
C SER A 86 -6.59 5.03 0.84
N ALA A 87 -6.04 4.30 -0.13
CA ALA A 87 -5.47 2.98 0.10
C ALA A 87 -4.34 3.02 1.15
N TYR A 88 -3.45 4.01 1.08
CA TYR A 88 -2.41 4.22 2.08
C TYR A 88 -2.99 4.53 3.47
N CYS A 89 -3.94 5.47 3.54
CA CYS A 89 -4.62 5.83 4.77
C CYS A 89 -5.25 4.62 5.47
N TRP A 90 -6.13 3.91 4.78
CA TRP A 90 -6.85 2.77 5.36
C TRP A 90 -5.94 1.59 5.68
N THR A 91 -4.89 1.36 4.89
CA THR A 91 -3.88 0.34 5.20
C THR A 91 -3.10 0.70 6.47
N ALA A 92 -2.73 1.97 6.66
CA ALA A 92 -2.01 2.41 7.86
C ALA A 92 -2.86 2.21 9.13
N ILE A 93 -4.16 2.51 9.04
CA ILE A 93 -5.10 2.30 10.14
C ILE A 93 -5.21 0.79 10.42
N GLU A 94 -5.49 -0.07 9.44
CA GLU A 94 -5.56 -1.54 9.62
C GLU A 94 -4.24 -2.13 10.17
N CYS A 95 -3.09 -1.59 9.77
CA CYS A 95 -1.78 -1.96 10.32
C CYS A 95 -1.66 -1.64 11.80
N THR A 96 -2.31 -0.58 12.25
CA THR A 96 -2.28 -0.14 13.64
C THR A 96 -3.32 -0.89 14.48
N LEU A 97 -4.55 -1.01 13.99
CA LEU A 97 -5.67 -1.59 14.73
C LEU A 97 -5.54 -3.08 15.00
N ARG A 98 -4.76 -3.82 14.20
CA ARG A 98 -4.45 -5.22 14.52
C ARG A 98 -3.84 -5.38 15.91
N PHE A 99 -3.18 -4.34 16.43
CA PHE A 99 -2.54 -4.33 17.73
C PHE A 99 -3.48 -3.86 18.86
N MET A 100 -4.73 -3.51 18.52
CA MET A 100 -5.81 -3.25 19.49
C MET A 100 -6.57 -4.53 19.87
N LEU A 101 -5.93 -5.70 19.71
CA LEU A 101 -6.46 -7.01 20.16
C LEU A 101 -6.80 -7.02 21.66
N PRO A 102 -6.00 -6.44 22.57
CA PRO A 102 -6.34 -6.34 23.97
C PRO A 102 -7.51 -5.38 24.24
N MET A 103 -8.25 -5.64 25.33
CA MET A 103 -9.38 -4.79 25.74
C MET A 103 -8.93 -3.39 26.20
N THR A 104 -7.63 -3.18 26.45
CA THR A 104 -7.05 -1.89 26.85
C THR A 104 -5.72 -1.64 26.14
N ALA A 105 -5.37 -0.37 25.90
CA ALA A 105 -4.11 0.05 25.29
C ALA A 105 -2.85 -0.26 26.12
N SER A 106 -3.02 -0.75 27.36
CA SER A 106 -1.95 -0.90 28.35
C SER A 106 -0.94 -2.02 28.07
N GLU A 107 -1.22 -2.91 27.13
CA GLU A 107 -0.36 -4.05 26.77
C GLU A 107 0.80 -3.67 25.80
N GLY A 108 1.01 -2.38 25.53
CA GLY A 108 2.19 -1.86 24.82
C GLY A 108 2.17 -2.03 23.29
N PHE A 109 1.59 -3.10 22.75
CA PHE A 109 1.59 -3.37 21.31
C PHE A 109 0.97 -2.26 20.46
N PHE A 110 -0.13 -1.66 20.93
CA PHE A 110 -0.76 -0.53 20.25
C PHE A 110 0.13 0.73 20.28
N SER A 111 0.81 1.00 21.39
CA SER A 111 1.77 2.12 21.51
C SER A 111 2.96 1.93 20.58
N ASP A 112 3.50 0.72 20.50
CA ASP A 112 4.60 0.38 19.58
C ASP A 112 4.20 0.57 18.11
N ALA A 113 2.95 0.23 17.76
CA ALA A 113 2.41 0.49 16.42
C ALA A 113 2.26 1.99 16.15
N LEU A 114 1.80 2.79 17.11
CA LEU A 114 1.73 4.25 16.99
C LEU A 114 3.12 4.87 16.77
N GLU A 115 4.12 4.45 17.55
CA GLU A 115 5.49 4.93 17.41
C GLU A 115 6.07 4.56 16.03
N ARG A 116 5.94 3.30 15.61
CA ARG A 116 6.56 2.79 14.39
C ARG A 116 5.88 3.27 13.10
N ILE A 117 4.55 3.22 13.05
CA ILE A 117 3.79 3.56 11.83
C ILE A 117 3.56 5.07 11.74
N TRP A 118 3.05 5.69 12.81
CA TRP A 118 2.57 7.08 12.72
C TRP A 118 3.66 8.10 12.97
N LYS A 119 4.47 7.90 14.01
CA LYS A 119 5.51 8.87 14.36
C LYS A 119 6.75 8.73 13.49
N LYS A 120 7.22 7.50 13.25
CA LYS A 120 8.40 7.26 12.40
C LYS A 120 8.03 7.27 10.91
N ARG A 121 7.36 6.23 10.40
CA ARG A 121 7.08 6.09 8.96
C ARG A 121 6.27 7.27 8.38
N ILE A 122 5.08 7.56 8.93
CA ILE A 122 4.26 8.68 8.44
C ILE A 122 4.91 10.03 8.78
N GLY A 123 5.66 10.14 9.88
CA GLY A 123 6.48 11.31 10.20
C GLY A 123 7.50 11.65 9.11
N GLU A 124 8.28 10.66 8.67
CA GLU A 124 9.22 10.80 7.56
C GLU A 124 8.50 11.17 6.25
N SER A 125 7.30 10.63 6.01
CA SER A 125 6.47 11.01 4.86
C SER A 125 6.00 12.47 4.92
N LYS A 126 5.70 13.00 6.12
CA LYS A 126 5.39 14.43 6.30
C LYS A 126 6.58 15.32 5.99
N GLU A 127 7.75 14.97 6.50
CA GLU A 127 8.99 15.74 6.29
C GLU A 127 9.35 15.81 4.80
N ARG A 128 9.14 14.71 4.07
CA ARG A 128 9.33 14.62 2.62
C ARG A 128 8.20 15.26 1.80
N LYS A 129 7.13 15.74 2.45
CA LYS A 129 5.92 16.29 1.80
C LYS A 129 5.29 15.31 0.81
N SER A 130 5.22 14.03 1.20
CA SER A 130 4.55 12.97 0.43
C SER A 130 3.10 13.34 0.14
N ASP A 131 2.65 13.03 -1.07
CA ASP A 131 1.28 13.23 -1.54
C ASP A 131 0.29 12.27 -0.86
N LEU A 132 0.79 11.18 -0.25
CA LEU A 132 0.02 10.22 0.53
C LEU A 132 -0.41 10.78 1.90
N VAL A 133 0.25 11.84 2.39
CA VAL A 133 -0.12 12.50 3.63
C VAL A 133 -1.32 13.43 3.40
N THR A 134 -2.52 12.91 3.63
CA THR A 134 -3.77 13.64 3.44
C THR A 134 -4.35 14.17 4.74
N PRO A 135 -5.28 15.15 4.67
CA PRO A 135 -6.04 15.57 5.84
C PRO A 135 -6.79 14.42 6.53
N GLU A 136 -7.26 13.43 5.77
CA GLU A 136 -7.91 12.23 6.32
C GLU A 136 -6.93 11.38 7.14
N LEU A 137 -5.72 11.15 6.62
CA LEU A 137 -4.66 10.45 7.36
C LEU A 137 -4.32 11.16 8.67
N LEU A 138 -4.15 12.49 8.63
CA LEU A 138 -3.83 13.29 9.81
C LEU A 138 -4.95 13.29 10.85
N LYS A 139 -6.21 13.26 10.41
CA LYS A 139 -7.35 13.11 11.30
C LYS A 139 -7.27 11.76 12.03
N TRP A 140 -7.04 10.67 11.29
CA TRP A 140 -6.91 9.34 11.90
C TRP A 140 -5.73 9.25 12.86
N GLU A 141 -4.60 9.89 12.56
CA GLU A 141 -3.49 9.99 13.50
C GLU A 141 -3.91 10.63 14.83
N SER A 142 -4.69 11.71 14.77
CA SER A 142 -5.22 12.39 15.95
C SER A 142 -6.20 11.48 16.71
N ASP A 143 -7.13 10.85 16.01
CA ASP A 143 -8.14 9.97 16.61
C ASP A 143 -7.50 8.75 17.28
N LEU A 144 -6.46 8.16 16.67
CA LEU A 144 -5.73 7.01 17.23
C LEU A 144 -4.87 7.40 18.44
N LYS A 145 -4.29 8.60 18.46
CA LYS A 145 -3.58 9.14 19.62
C LYS A 145 -4.54 9.39 20.79
N MET A 146 -5.70 9.97 20.51
CA MET A 146 -6.74 10.21 21.52
C MET A 146 -7.31 8.90 22.07
N ALA A 147 -7.50 7.89 21.22
CA ALA A 147 -7.95 6.56 21.63
C ALA A 147 -7.00 5.87 22.63
N PHE A 148 -5.73 6.27 22.70
CA PHE A 148 -4.80 5.77 23.71
C PHE A 148 -5.22 6.19 25.13
N GLU A 149 -5.84 7.37 25.26
CA GLU A 149 -6.24 7.96 26.54
C GLU A 149 -7.75 7.79 26.81
N GLU A 150 -8.56 7.56 25.78
CA GLU A 150 -10.02 7.48 25.85
C GLU A 150 -10.57 6.06 25.56
N PRO A 151 -10.96 5.28 26.59
CA PRO A 151 -11.43 3.91 26.42
C PRO A 151 -12.66 3.76 25.50
N GLU A 152 -13.58 4.72 25.53
CA GLU A 152 -14.79 4.69 24.69
C GLU A 152 -14.44 4.84 23.21
N LEU A 153 -13.52 5.76 22.88
CA LEU A 153 -13.03 5.95 21.53
C LEU A 153 -12.20 4.74 21.06
N TYR A 154 -11.37 4.18 21.94
CA TYR A 154 -10.64 2.94 21.70
C TYR A 154 -11.59 1.80 21.30
N GLN A 155 -12.64 1.57 22.08
CA GLN A 155 -13.63 0.53 21.79
C GLN A 155 -14.36 0.78 20.47
N LYS A 156 -14.81 2.02 20.24
CA LYS A 156 -15.50 2.39 18.99
C LYS A 156 -14.64 2.17 17.75
N ILE A 157 -13.36 2.54 17.80
CA ILE A 157 -12.43 2.33 16.67
C ILE A 157 -12.18 0.84 16.47
N ARG A 158 -11.97 0.09 17.55
CA ARG A 158 -11.74 -1.37 17.50
C ARG A 158 -12.91 -2.15 16.88
N GLU A 159 -14.14 -1.72 17.16
CA GLU A 159 -15.36 -2.35 16.62
C GLU A 159 -15.67 -1.93 15.17
N SER A 160 -14.90 -1.01 14.59
CA SER A 160 -15.10 -0.54 13.21
C SER A 160 -14.55 -1.53 12.18
N ASN A 161 -15.23 -1.69 11.05
CA ASN A 161 -14.81 -2.59 9.97
C ASN A 161 -13.73 -1.98 9.05
N ILE A 162 -12.60 -1.62 9.65
CA ILE A 162 -11.50 -0.89 9.00
C ILE A 162 -10.79 -1.77 7.97
N ARG A 163 -10.66 -3.07 8.27
CA ARG A 163 -10.10 -4.06 7.34
C ARG A 163 -10.83 -4.09 6.01
N TYR A 164 -12.17 -4.07 6.02
CA TYR A 164 -12.96 -4.02 4.80
C TYR A 164 -12.68 -2.75 4.01
N ASN A 165 -12.60 -1.59 4.67
CA ASN A 165 -12.28 -0.33 4.01
C ASN A 165 -10.89 -0.37 3.36
N ALA A 166 -9.88 -0.88 4.07
CA ALA A 166 -8.53 -1.05 3.53
C ALA A 166 -8.53 -1.91 2.25
N ILE A 167 -9.16 -3.10 2.30
CA ILE A 167 -9.28 -3.99 1.16
C ILE A 167 -10.05 -3.34 0.01
N SER A 168 -11.14 -2.62 0.30
CA SER A 168 -11.94 -1.94 -0.71
C SER A 168 -11.14 -0.86 -1.45
N HIS A 169 -10.44 0.00 -0.71
CA HIS A 169 -9.61 1.05 -1.31
C HIS A 169 -8.39 0.50 -2.05
N LEU A 170 -7.79 -0.59 -1.57
CA LEU A 170 -6.70 -1.27 -2.27
C LEU A 170 -7.16 -1.88 -3.60
N ASN A 171 -8.33 -2.52 -3.63
CA ASN A 171 -8.90 -3.02 -4.88
C ASN A 171 -9.25 -1.89 -5.85
N GLN A 172 -9.74 -0.75 -5.34
CA GLN A 172 -10.01 0.41 -6.18
C GLN A 172 -8.72 0.99 -6.79
N LEU A 173 -7.66 1.13 -5.99
CA LEU A 173 -6.33 1.52 -6.47
C LEU A 173 -5.85 0.58 -7.59
N LEU A 174 -5.88 -0.73 -7.36
CA LEU A 174 -5.46 -1.71 -8.36
C LEU A 174 -6.26 -1.56 -9.65
N LYS A 175 -7.59 -1.49 -9.55
CA LYS A 175 -8.48 -1.34 -10.70
C LYS A 175 -8.13 -0.11 -11.53
N GLU A 176 -7.93 1.05 -10.90
CA GLU A 176 -7.60 2.28 -11.60
C GLU A 176 -6.21 2.21 -12.25
N GLN A 177 -5.21 1.71 -11.52
CA GLN A 177 -3.84 1.62 -12.04
C GLN A 177 -3.71 0.62 -13.19
N TRP A 178 -4.38 -0.53 -13.11
CA TRP A 178 -4.43 -1.48 -14.23
C TRP A 178 -5.12 -0.89 -15.46
N ALA A 179 -6.17 -0.08 -15.27
CA ALA A 179 -6.82 0.60 -16.39
C ALA A 179 -5.91 1.64 -17.07
N LEU A 180 -5.12 2.38 -16.29
CA LEU A 180 -4.13 3.34 -16.83
C LEU A 180 -3.00 2.64 -17.59
N LEU A 181 -2.56 1.47 -17.13
CA LEU A 181 -1.52 0.68 -17.78
C LEU A 181 -1.97 0.02 -19.10
N GLY A 182 -3.27 -0.10 -19.36
CA GLY A 182 -3.84 -0.62 -20.61
C GLY A 182 -3.54 -2.10 -20.87
N CYS A 183 -3.43 -2.49 -22.15
CA CYS A 183 -2.96 -3.81 -22.57
C CYS A 183 -1.44 -3.93 -22.43
N SER A 184 -0.91 -5.16 -22.33
CA SER A 184 0.54 -5.34 -22.35
C SER A 184 1.12 -5.01 -23.74
N SER A 185 2.42 -4.71 -23.79
CA SER A 185 3.11 -4.43 -25.06
C SER A 185 3.07 -5.61 -26.05
N LEU A 186 2.90 -6.85 -25.57
CA LEU A 186 2.80 -8.05 -26.43
C LEU A 186 1.37 -8.32 -26.96
N GLU A 187 0.37 -7.57 -26.47
CA GLU A 187 -1.03 -7.69 -26.89
C GLU A 187 -1.51 -6.51 -27.73
N SER A 188 -0.62 -5.54 -27.97
CA SER A 188 -0.85 -4.32 -28.75
C SER A 188 -0.24 -4.43 -30.14
#